data_AF-A0A5Q4GPE8-F1
#
_entry.id   AF-A0A5Q4GPE8-F1
#
_cell.length_a   1.000
_cell.length_b   1.000
_cell.length_c   1.000
_cell.angle_alpha   90.00
_cell.angle_beta   90.00
_cell.angle_gamma   90.00
#
_symmetry.space_group_name_H-M   'P 1'
#
loop_
_entity.id
_entity.type
_entity.pdbx_description
1 polymer ?
#
loop_
_entity_poly.entity_id
_entity_poly.type
_entity_poly.pdbx_seq_one_letter_code
_entity_poly.pdbx_strand_id
1 'polypeptide(L)'
;MNNYQHCWWQQARSDHAAWLLLRRHGADPCHQLHYLQMITEKLSKAYLWRSGTPPKKSHVGFGLLMRLLLQVPQSQRQRLAGIFGFGRFKDFENWTREALPLVYAVEQLAPDLAGDGPNPEYPWPHA
;
A
#
# COMPACT_ATOMS: atom_id res chain seq x y z
N MET A 1 14.89 -11.65 2.02
CA MET A 1 14.42 -10.35 2.52
C MET A 1 15.51 -9.79 3.42
N ASN A 2 15.99 -8.57 3.20
CA ASN A 2 17.02 -7.97 4.06
C ASN A 2 16.42 -7.38 5.36
N ASN A 3 17.27 -6.94 6.30
CA ASN A 3 16.84 -6.42 7.59
C ASN A 3 15.89 -5.21 7.46
N TYR A 4 16.15 -4.28 6.54
CA TYR A 4 15.28 -3.12 6.32
C TYR A 4 13.90 -3.52 5.80
N GLN A 5 13.84 -4.44 4.84
CA GLN A 5 12.58 -5.00 4.36
C GLN A 5 11.82 -5.70 5.48
N HIS A 6 12.54 -6.40 6.38
CA HIS A 6 11.93 -7.02 7.55
C HIS A 6 11.34 -5.98 8.50
N CYS A 7 12.04 -4.90 8.81
CA CYS A 7 11.54 -3.83 9.66
C CYS A 7 10.26 -3.20 9.09
N TRP A 8 10.26 -2.82 7.80
CA TRP A 8 9.07 -2.28 7.14
C TRP A 8 7.90 -3.26 7.12
N TRP A 9 8.19 -4.54 6.88
CA TRP A 9 7.19 -5.60 6.93
C TRP A 9 6.56 -5.72 8.32
N GLN A 10 7.35 -5.73 9.39
CA GLN A 10 6.82 -5.80 10.76
C GLN A 10 5.98 -4.58 11.10
N GLN A 11 6.41 -3.38 10.67
CA GLN A 11 5.64 -2.17 10.90
C GLN A 11 4.31 -2.19 10.13
N ALA A 12 4.30 -2.64 8.87
CA ALA A 12 3.06 -2.82 8.10
C ALA A 12 2.10 -3.82 8.78
N ARG A 13 2.63 -4.90 9.37
CA ARG A 13 1.82 -5.86 10.14
C ARG A 13 1.22 -5.23 11.40
N SER A 14 2.00 -4.43 12.11
CA SER A 14 1.54 -3.70 13.29
C SER A 14 0.41 -2.73 12.93
N ASP A 15 0.59 -1.94 11.87
CA ASP A 15 -0.42 -0.98 11.40
C ASP A 15 -1.71 -1.70 10.95
N HIS A 16 -1.60 -2.85 10.29
CA HIS A 16 -2.75 -3.67 9.93
C HIS A 16 -3.51 -4.20 11.16
N ALA A 17 -2.79 -4.63 12.21
CA ALA A 17 -3.43 -5.05 13.45
C ALA A 17 -4.19 -3.88 14.12
N ALA A 18 -3.59 -2.69 14.15
CA ALA A 18 -4.23 -1.48 14.66
C ALA A 18 -5.46 -1.09 13.82
N TRP A 19 -5.36 -1.13 12.49
CA TRP A 19 -6.49 -0.88 11.58
C TRP A 19 -7.68 -1.81 11.86
N LEU A 20 -7.43 -3.10 12.07
CA LEU A 20 -8.47 -4.07 12.41
C LEU A 20 -9.16 -3.73 13.74
N LEU A 21 -8.41 -3.28 14.75
CA LEU A 21 -8.97 -2.85 16.03
C LEU A 21 -9.85 -1.61 15.84
N LEU A 22 -9.36 -0.57 15.16
CA LEU A 22 -10.10 0.66 14.88
C LEU A 22 -11.40 0.37 14.14
N ARG A 23 -11.35 -0.48 13.10
CA ARG A 23 -12.52 -0.89 12.33
C ARG A 23 -13.54 -1.65 13.19
N ARG A 24 -13.09 -2.56 14.05
CA ARG A 24 -13.97 -3.34 14.95
C ARG A 24 -14.66 -2.47 15.99
N HIS A 25 -14.00 -1.40 16.44
CA HIS A 25 -14.55 -0.48 17.43
C HIS A 25 -15.28 0.72 16.81
N GLY A 26 -15.49 0.74 15.49
CA GLY A 26 -16.25 1.79 14.82
C GLY A 26 -15.57 3.16 14.85
N ALA A 27 -14.23 3.19 14.86
CA ALA A 27 -13.49 4.45 14.76
C ALA A 27 -13.86 5.20 13.47
N ASP A 28 -13.81 6.53 13.52
CA ASP A 28 -14.17 7.35 12.37
C ASP A 28 -13.35 7.00 11.11
N PRO A 29 -13.93 7.18 9.90
CA PRO A 29 -13.27 6.82 8.65
C PRO A 29 -11.89 7.45 8.47
N CYS A 30 -11.63 8.65 9.00
CA CYS A 30 -10.32 9.30 8.90
C CYS A 30 -9.21 8.46 9.54
N HIS A 31 -9.44 7.86 10.71
CA HIS A 31 -8.48 7.00 11.38
C HIS A 31 -8.26 5.69 10.61
N GLN A 32 -9.35 5.08 10.10
CA GLN A 32 -9.24 3.86 9.31
C GLN A 32 -8.46 4.11 8.01
N LEU A 33 -8.70 5.23 7.35
CA LEU A 33 -8.03 5.62 6.11
C LEU A 33 -6.56 5.99 6.33
N HIS A 34 -6.22 6.69 7.41
CA HIS A 34 -4.83 6.97 7.78
C HIS A 34 -4.03 5.67 7.95
N TYR A 35 -4.57 4.70 8.70
CA TYR A 35 -3.89 3.41 8.85
C TYR A 35 -3.79 2.63 7.54
N LEU A 36 -4.81 2.70 6.67
CA LEU A 36 -4.74 2.07 5.35
C LEU A 36 -3.64 2.69 4.48
N GLN A 37 -3.53 4.03 4.46
CA GLN A 37 -2.43 4.75 3.81
C GLN A 37 -1.09 4.26 4.36
N MET A 38 -0.95 4.18 5.69
CA MET A 38 0.29 3.77 6.35
C MET A 38 0.70 2.32 6.06
N ILE A 39 -0.26 1.40 5.97
CA ILE A 39 -0.01 0.01 5.59
C ILE A 39 0.50 -0.07 4.15
N THR A 40 -0.18 0.60 3.21
CA THR A 40 0.17 0.55 1.79
C THR A 40 1.56 1.12 1.50
N GLU A 41 1.90 2.23 2.16
CA GLU A 41 3.24 2.83 2.10
C GLU A 41 4.32 1.85 2.57
N LYS A 42 4.14 1.22 3.74
CA LYS A 42 5.17 0.35 4.33
C LYS A 42 5.33 -0.96 3.56
N LEU A 43 4.24 -1.51 3.01
CA LEU A 43 4.30 -2.64 2.09
C LEU A 43 5.11 -2.28 0.83
N SER A 44 4.89 -1.09 0.27
CA SER A 44 5.66 -0.62 -0.87
C SER A 44 7.15 -0.47 -0.54
N LYS A 45 7.50 0.11 0.62
CA LYS A 45 8.89 0.28 1.07
C LYS A 45 9.57 -1.06 1.32
N ALA A 46 8.87 -2.01 1.96
CA ALA A 46 9.37 -3.38 2.16
C ALA A 46 9.64 -4.07 0.82
N TYR A 47 8.79 -3.87 -0.19
CA TYR A 47 8.99 -4.47 -1.50
C TYR A 47 10.10 -3.78 -2.30
N LEU A 48 10.14 -2.45 -2.33
CA LEU A 48 11.04 -1.69 -3.20
C LEU A 48 12.48 -1.66 -2.68
N TRP A 49 12.71 -1.85 -1.37
CA TRP A 49 14.06 -1.91 -0.78
C TRP A 49 14.78 -3.24 -1.02
N ARG A 50 14.75 -3.76 -2.26
CA ARG A 50 15.35 -5.04 -2.66
C ARG A 50 16.82 -4.93 -3.06
N SER A 51 17.26 -3.77 -3.55
CA SER A 51 18.59 -3.56 -4.15
C SER A 51 19.62 -2.94 -3.19
N GLY A 52 19.38 -2.95 -1.87
CA GLY A 52 20.30 -2.41 -0.88
C GLY A 52 20.31 -0.88 -0.75
N THR A 53 19.68 -0.16 -1.68
CA THR A 53 19.48 1.28 -1.59
C THR A 53 18.12 1.62 -0.96
N PRO A 54 18.05 2.63 -0.07
CA PRO A 54 16.79 3.08 0.48
C PRO A 54 15.87 3.59 -0.63
N PRO A 55 14.57 3.22 -0.64
CA PRO A 55 13.59 3.89 -1.49
C PRO A 55 13.51 5.35 -1.04
N LYS A 56 13.11 6.23 -1.98
CA LYS A 56 12.88 7.64 -1.66
C LYS A 56 11.92 7.75 -0.47
N LYS A 57 12.16 8.72 0.42
CA LYS A 57 11.19 9.11 1.45
C LYS A 57 10.00 9.76 0.75
N SER A 58 9.02 8.94 0.37
CA SER A 58 7.79 9.35 -0.29
C SER A 58 6.67 8.45 0.18
N HIS A 59 5.47 9.03 0.23
CA HIS A 59 4.21 8.31 0.47
C HIS A 59 3.68 7.62 -0.80
N VAL A 60 4.30 7.87 -1.97
CA VAL A 60 3.97 7.22 -3.24
C VAL A 60 4.80 5.95 -3.40
N GLY A 61 4.14 4.82 -3.66
CA GLY A 61 4.87 3.58 -3.94
C GLY A 61 4.00 2.33 -4.05
N PHE A 62 2.80 2.34 -3.48
CA PHE A 62 1.90 1.19 -3.53
C PHE A 62 1.33 0.97 -4.93
N GLY A 63 0.99 2.05 -5.65
CA GLY A 63 0.59 1.96 -7.06
C GLY A 63 1.71 1.39 -7.94
N LEU A 64 2.97 1.78 -7.67
CA LEU A 64 4.15 1.21 -8.33
C LEU A 64 4.32 -0.27 -7.98
N LEU A 65 4.19 -0.65 -6.71
CA LEU A 65 4.22 -2.04 -6.27
C LEU A 65 3.21 -2.88 -7.06
N MET A 66 1.95 -2.45 -7.14
CA MET A 66 0.91 -3.18 -7.89
C MET A 66 1.30 -3.38 -9.36
N ARG A 67 1.82 -2.34 -10.02
CA ARG A 67 2.30 -2.45 -11.41
C ARG A 67 3.48 -3.42 -11.54
N LEU A 68 4.40 -3.43 -10.59
CA LEU A 68 5.55 -4.36 -10.60
C LEU A 68 5.11 -5.82 -10.40
N LEU A 69 4.05 -6.07 -9.63
CA LEU A 69 3.48 -7.41 -9.49
C LEU A 69 2.92 -7.94 -10.83
N LEU A 70 2.48 -7.06 -11.73
CA LEU A 70 2.02 -7.46 -13.07
C LEU A 70 3.17 -7.75 -14.05
N GLN A 71 4.38 -7.29 -13.75
CA GLN A 71 5.55 -7.43 -14.63
C GLN A 71 6.40 -8.68 -14.35
N VAL A 72 5.92 -9.60 -13.50
CA VAL A 72 6.66 -10.82 -13.19
C VAL A 72 6.84 -11.74 -14.42
N PRO A 73 7.94 -12.52 -14.50
CA PRO A 73 8.17 -13.47 -15.58
C PRO A 73 6.99 -14.42 -15.77
N GLN A 74 6.73 -14.84 -17.01
CA GLN A 74 5.59 -15.70 -17.34
C GLN A 74 5.56 -16.99 -16.50
N SER A 75 6.73 -17.57 -16.24
CA SER A 75 6.90 -18.76 -15.39
C SER A 75 6.45 -18.58 -13.94
N GLN A 76 6.34 -17.34 -13.45
CA GLN A 76 5.95 -17.03 -12.07
C GLN A 76 4.51 -16.51 -11.94
N ARG A 77 3.88 -16.12 -13.05
CA ARG A 77 2.56 -15.48 -13.05
C ARG A 77 1.49 -16.29 -12.32
N GLN A 78 1.38 -17.58 -12.63
CA GLN A 78 0.35 -18.42 -12.01
C GLN A 78 0.60 -18.63 -10.52
N ARG A 79 1.87 -18.78 -10.11
CA ARG A 79 2.25 -18.86 -8.69
C ARG A 79 1.87 -17.57 -7.96
N LEU A 80 2.16 -16.41 -8.54
CA LEU A 80 1.82 -15.12 -7.95
C LEU A 80 0.30 -14.96 -7.79
N ALA A 81 -0.47 -15.29 -8.83
CA ALA A 81 -1.93 -15.27 -8.78
C ALA A 81 -2.47 -16.13 -7.63
N GLY A 82 -1.94 -17.35 -7.48
CA GLY A 82 -2.31 -18.27 -6.40
C GLY A 82 -2.00 -17.74 -5.00
N ILE A 83 -0.89 -17.01 -4.81
CA ILE A 83 -0.56 -16.37 -3.52
C ILE A 83 -1.65 -15.36 -3.10
N PHE A 84 -2.22 -14.65 -4.08
CA PHE A 84 -3.31 -13.70 -3.85
C PHE A 84 -4.71 -14.34 -3.94
N GLY A 85 -4.79 -15.67 -4.04
CA GLY A 85 -6.07 -16.40 -4.06
C GLY A 85 -6.78 -16.43 -5.41
N PHE A 86 -6.13 -16.03 -6.50
CA PHE A 86 -6.71 -16.05 -7.84
C PHE A 86 -6.43 -17.35 -8.58
N GLY A 87 -7.45 -17.91 -9.22
CA GLY A 87 -7.33 -19.11 -10.05
C GLY A 87 -6.57 -18.89 -11.36
N ARG A 88 -6.55 -17.65 -11.89
CA ARG A 88 -5.80 -17.29 -13.10
C ARG A 88 -5.10 -15.96 -12.91
N PHE A 89 -3.89 -15.83 -13.48
CA PHE A 89 -3.19 -14.55 -13.48
C PHE A 89 -3.95 -13.41 -14.15
N LYS A 90 -4.75 -13.71 -15.18
CA LYS A 90 -5.60 -12.70 -15.84
C LYS A 90 -6.63 -12.08 -14.89
N ASP A 91 -7.16 -12.86 -13.96
CA ASP A 91 -8.14 -12.37 -12.98
C ASP A 91 -7.44 -11.45 -11.96
N PHE A 92 -6.25 -11.83 -11.50
CA PHE A 92 -5.39 -10.98 -10.67
C PHE A 92 -5.00 -9.67 -11.37
N GLU A 93 -4.67 -9.74 -12.67
CA GLU A 93 -4.34 -8.57 -13.48
C GLU A 93 -5.53 -7.61 -13.60
N ASN A 94 -6.72 -8.13 -13.92
CA ASN A 94 -7.94 -7.33 -14.02
C ASN A 94 -8.26 -6.65 -12.68
N TRP A 95 -8.25 -7.44 -11.60
CA TRP A 95 -8.48 -6.91 -10.25
C TRP A 95 -7.47 -5.82 -9.89
N THR A 96 -6.18 -6.01 -10.22
CA THR A 96 -5.13 -5.02 -9.97
C THR A 96 -5.39 -3.72 -10.73
N ARG A 97 -5.85 -3.80 -11.99
CA ARG A 97 -6.19 -2.62 -12.80
C ARG A 97 -7.41 -1.89 -12.24
N GLU A 98 -8.43 -2.61 -11.80
CA GLU A 98 -9.63 -2.06 -11.18
C GLU A 98 -9.36 -1.41 -9.81
N ALA A 99 -8.44 -1.98 -9.03
CA ALA A 99 -8.06 -1.44 -7.72
C ALA A 99 -7.14 -0.21 -7.80
N LEU A 100 -6.47 0.01 -8.95
CA LEU A 100 -5.46 1.04 -9.10
C LEU A 100 -5.96 2.47 -8.81
N PRO A 101 -7.16 2.90 -9.25
CA PRO A 101 -7.71 4.21 -8.88
C PRO A 101 -7.90 4.37 -7.37
N LEU A 102 -8.34 3.33 -6.67
CA LEU A 102 -8.49 3.36 -5.21
C LEU A 102 -7.14 3.46 -4.52
N VAL A 103 -6.12 2.78 -5.04
CA VAL A 103 -4.76 2.90 -4.54
C VAL A 103 -4.24 4.33 -4.66
N TYR A 104 -4.46 4.99 -5.79
CA TYR A 104 -4.06 6.39 -5.94
C TYR A 104 -4.81 7.31 -4.98
N ALA A 105 -6.11 7.09 -4.77
CA ALA A 105 -6.88 7.85 -3.79
C ALA A 105 -6.34 7.67 -2.37
N VAL A 106 -5.93 6.45 -1.99
CA VAL A 106 -5.31 6.18 -0.68
C VAL A 106 -3.93 6.85 -0.56
N GLU A 107 -3.10 6.82 -1.61
CA GLU A 107 -1.81 7.53 -1.61
C GLU A 107 -2.00 9.05 -1.46
N GLN A 108 -3.02 9.62 -2.11
CA GLN A 108 -3.34 11.05 -2.03
C GLN A 108 -3.85 11.52 -0.66
N LEU A 109 -4.12 10.61 0.28
CA LEU A 109 -4.42 11.00 1.65
C LEU A 109 -3.18 11.53 2.39
N ALA A 110 -1.97 11.20 1.93
CA ALA A 110 -0.76 11.69 2.59
C ALA A 110 -0.67 13.22 2.51
N PRO A 111 -0.26 13.92 3.58
CA PRO A 111 -0.24 15.38 3.63
C PRO A 111 0.48 16.04 2.45
N ASP A 112 1.63 15.49 2.06
CA ASP A 112 2.46 16.02 0.97
C ASP A 112 1.82 15.84 -0.43
N LEU A 113 0.77 15.01 -0.54
CA LEU A 113 0.10 14.66 -1.78
C LEU A 113 -1.36 15.12 -1.83
N ALA A 114 -1.96 15.45 -0.69
CA ALA A 114 -3.35 15.84 -0.59
C ALA A 114 -3.63 17.18 -1.28
N GLY A 115 -2.69 18.13 -1.26
CA GLY A 115 -2.96 19.50 -1.70
C GLY A 115 -4.18 20.06 -0.96
N ASP A 116 -5.14 20.67 -1.66
CA ASP A 116 -6.43 21.10 -1.06
C ASP A 116 -7.44 19.95 -0.85
N GLY A 117 -7.01 18.71 -1.06
CA GLY A 117 -7.82 17.50 -0.93
C GLY A 117 -7.92 16.98 0.50
N PRO A 118 -8.63 15.85 0.72
CA PRO A 118 -8.83 15.28 2.04
C PRO A 118 -7.51 14.79 2.64
N ASN A 119 -7.15 15.35 3.81
CA ASN A 119 -5.98 14.96 4.59
C ASN A 119 -6.43 14.44 5.98
N PRO A 120 -6.23 13.15 6.30
CA PRO A 120 -6.64 12.58 7.57
C PRO A 120 -5.70 12.94 8.73
N GLU A 121 -4.51 13.51 8.45
CA GLU A 121 -3.52 13.87 9.47
C GLU A 121 -3.64 15.34 9.90
N TYR A 122 -3.88 16.25 8.95
CA TYR A 122 -3.97 17.68 9.22
C TYR A 122 -5.25 18.26 8.61
N PRO A 123 -6.31 18.48 9.41
CA PRO A 123 -7.61 18.95 8.91
C PRO A 123 -7.65 20.47 8.65
N TRP A 124 -6.55 21.17 8.87
CA TRP A 124 -6.45 22.62 8.72
C TRP A 124 -6.22 23.01 7.25
N PRO A 125 -6.72 24.17 6.80
CA PRO A 125 -6.38 24.70 5.48
C PRO A 125 -4.86 24.85 5.35
N HIS A 126 -4.32 24.48 4.19
CA HIS A 126 -2.91 24.72 3.88
C HIS A 126 -2.65 26.24 3.86
N ALA A 127 -1.54 26.67 4.47
CA ALA A 127 -1.13 28.08 4.55
C ALA A 127 -0.41 28.53 3.29
#